data_AF-A0ABD0PWF1-F1
#
_entry.id   AF-A0ABD0PWF1-F1
#
_cell.length_a   1.000
_cell.length_b   1.000
_cell.length_c   1.000
_cell.angle_alpha   90.00
_cell.angle_beta   90.00
_cell.angle_gamma   90.00
#
_symmetry.space_group_name_H-M   'P 1'
#
loop_
_entity.id
_entity.type
_entity.pdbx_description
1 polymer ?
#
loop_
_entity_poly.entity_id
_entity_poly.type
_entity_poly.pdbx_seq_one_letter_code
_entity_poly.pdbx_strand_id
1 'polypeptide(L)' 'LSPVTLCCVTLAVWLCCGAHTEASVLNLKRFIGCAVREFTFQARKPGCGGLHITTDACWGRCETWE' A
#
# COMPACT_ATOMS: atom_id res chain seq x y z
N LEU A 1 -22.07 34.25 -2.05
CA LEU A 1 -21.87 32.84 -2.47
C LEU A 1 -23.22 32.14 -2.39
N SER A 2 -23.71 31.56 -3.48
CA SER A 2 -24.99 30.83 -3.48
C SER A 2 -24.83 29.50 -2.73
N PRO A 3 -25.85 29.00 -2.01
CA PRO A 3 -25.79 27.68 -1.35
C PRO A 3 -25.43 26.55 -2.33
N VAL A 4 -25.81 26.70 -3.61
CA VAL A 4 -25.45 25.77 -4.69
C VAL A 4 -23.94 25.75 -4.92
N THR A 5 -23.30 26.93 -4.95
CA THR A 5 -21.85 27.02 -5.16
C THR A 5 -21.05 26.42 -4.01
N LEU A 6 -21.50 26.56 -2.76
CA LEU A 6 -20.85 25.87 -1.63
C LEU A 6 -20.99 24.36 -1.73
N CYS A 7 -22.19 23.86 -2.06
CA CYS A 7 -22.45 22.43 -2.18
C CYS A 7 -21.61 21.79 -3.30
N CYS A 8 -21.48 22.47 -4.44
CA CYS A 8 -20.63 21.98 -5.53
C CYS A 8 -19.16 21.88 -5.12
N VAL A 9 -18.65 22.87 -4.38
CA VAL A 9 -17.26 22.88 -3.91
C VAL A 9 -17.02 21.78 -2.89
N THR A 10 -17.93 21.56 -1.95
CA THR A 10 -17.77 20.49 -0.95
C THR A 10 -17.83 19.10 -1.57
N LEU A 11 -18.75 18.85 -2.52
CA LEU A 11 -18.79 17.59 -3.27
C LEU A 11 -17.53 17.37 -4.09
N ALA A 12 -17.04 18.40 -4.79
CA ALA A 12 -15.82 18.31 -5.57
C ALA A 12 -14.61 17.96 -4.68
N VAL A 13 -14.48 18.59 -3.51
CA VAL A 13 -13.41 18.28 -2.56
C VAL A 13 -13.52 16.85 -2.03
N TRP A 14 -14.72 16.38 -1.72
CA TRP A 14 -14.94 14.99 -1.27
C TRP A 14 -14.60 13.96 -2.36
N LEU A 15 -14.96 14.23 -3.62
CA LEU A 15 -14.62 13.36 -4.75
C LEU A 15 -13.11 13.34 -5.02
N CYS A 16 -12.44 14.50 -4.93
CA CYS A 16 -11.01 14.62 -5.20
C CYS A 16 -10.12 14.11 -4.06
N CYS A 17 -10.51 14.32 -2.80
CA CYS A 17 -9.73 13.88 -1.62
C CYS A 17 -10.20 12.54 -1.04
N GLY A 18 -11.41 12.07 -1.36
CA GLY A 18 -11.92 10.78 -0.91
C GLY A 18 -11.32 9.59 -1.66
N ALA A 19 -10.67 9.83 -2.80
CA ALA A 19 -9.86 8.84 -3.50
C ALA A 19 -8.49 8.67 -2.81
N HIS A 20 -8.51 8.37 -1.51
CA HIS A 20 -7.43 7.60 -0.93
C HIS A 20 -7.50 6.25 -1.62
N THR A 21 -6.64 6.04 -2.61
CA THR A 21 -6.29 4.70 -3.07
C THR A 21 -5.73 3.97 -1.87
N GLU A 22 -6.60 3.30 -1.12
CA GLU A 22 -6.23 2.12 -0.34
C GLU A 22 -5.47 1.24 -1.32
N ALA A 23 -4.13 1.29 -1.23
CA ALA A 23 -3.28 0.35 -1.94
C ALA A 23 -3.82 -1.01 -1.51
N SER A 24 -4.50 -1.70 -2.42
CA SER A 24 -5.23 -2.92 -2.11
C SER A 24 -4.25 -3.83 -1.40
N VAL A 25 -4.42 -4.00 -0.07
CA VAL A 25 -3.60 -4.89 0.72
C VAL A 25 -4.01 -6.28 0.26
N LEU A 26 -3.40 -6.74 -0.84
CA LEU A 26 -3.54 -8.08 -1.36
C LEU A 26 -3.31 -8.99 -0.18
N ASN A 27 -4.32 -9.77 0.18
CA ASN A 27 -4.21 -10.66 1.32
C ASN A 27 -3.16 -11.71 0.99
N LEU A 28 -1.92 -11.49 1.44
CA LEU A 28 -0.75 -12.31 1.16
C LEU A 28 -1.01 -13.78 1.56
N LYS A 29 -1.92 -14.03 2.52
CA LYS A 29 -2.31 -15.38 2.94
C LYS A 29 -3.16 -16.14 1.92
N ARG A 30 -3.79 -15.46 0.96
CA ARG A 30 -4.63 -16.06 -0.09
C ARG A 30 -3.99 -16.06 -1.48
N PHE A 31 -2.95 -15.26 -1.69
CA PHE A 31 -2.25 -15.18 -2.97
C PHE A 31 -1.54 -16.50 -3.32
N ILE A 32 -1.72 -16.97 -4.57
CA ILE A 32 -0.96 -18.07 -5.20
C ILE A 32 -0.32 -17.47 -6.46
N GLY A 33 0.98 -17.72 -6.64
CA GLY A 33 1.83 -17.05 -7.62
C GLY A 33 3.04 -16.37 -6.97
N CYS A 34 3.93 -15.78 -7.78
CA CYS A 34 5.11 -15.02 -7.35
C CYS A 34 5.13 -13.64 -8.02
N ALA A 35 5.37 -12.58 -7.27
CA ALA A 35 5.43 -11.22 -7.79
C ALA A 35 6.33 -10.30 -6.96
N VAL A 36 6.84 -9.23 -7.57
CA VAL A 36 7.55 -8.14 -6.90
C VAL A 36 6.56 -7.24 -6.18
N ARG A 37 6.82 -6.96 -4.90
CA ARG A 37 5.99 -6.09 -4.06
C ARG A 37 6.86 -5.26 -3.14
N GLU A 38 6.35 -4.12 -2.74
CA GLU A 38 7.00 -3.23 -1.77
C GLU A 38 6.80 -3.78 -0.36
N PHE A 39 7.90 -3.92 0.38
CA PHE A 39 7.90 -4.37 1.78
C PHE A 39 8.76 -3.45 2.64
N THR A 40 8.37 -3.33 3.91
CA THR A 40 9.18 -2.63 4.92
C THR A 40 9.87 -3.64 5.82
N PHE A 41 11.20 -3.60 5.84
CA PHE A 41 12.05 -4.46 6.66
C PHE A 41 12.68 -3.66 7.79
N GLN A 42 12.88 -4.30 8.95
CA GLN A 42 13.71 -3.75 10.01
C GLN A 42 15.16 -4.21 9.79
N ALA A 43 15.99 -3.32 9.24
CA ALA A 43 17.41 -3.53 9.08
C ALA A 43 18.16 -3.23 10.39
N ARG A 44 19.06 -4.13 10.77
CA ARG A 44 19.91 -3.98 11.97
C ARG A 44 21.35 -4.30 11.62
N LYS A 45 22.26 -3.43 12.06
CA LYS A 45 23.71 -3.65 11.99
C LYS A 45 24.26 -3.60 13.42
N PRO A 46 25.10 -4.56 13.84
CA PRO A 46 25.73 -4.51 15.16
C PRO A 46 26.47 -3.19 15.38
N GLY A 47 26.26 -2.56 16.54
CA GLY A 47 26.83 -1.24 16.86
C GLY A 47 26.10 -0.05 16.23
N CYS A 48 24.99 -0.25 15.54
CA CYS A 48 24.16 0.81 14.98
C CYS A 48 22.70 0.71 15.49
N GLY A 49 21.94 1.80 15.35
CA GLY A 49 20.49 1.77 15.56
C GLY A 49 19.77 0.93 14.49
N GLY A 50 18.58 0.42 14.83
CA GLY A 50 17.72 -0.23 13.85
C GLY A 50 17.10 0.80 12.90
N LEU A 51 16.93 0.44 11.63
CA LEU A 51 16.33 1.28 10.59
C LEU A 51 15.22 0.53 9.88
N HIS A 52 14.07 1.16 9.66
CA HIS A 52 13.04 0.63 8.77
C HIS A 52 13.37 1.04 7.33
N ILE A 53 13.46 0.06 6.44
CA ILE A 53 13.78 0.25 5.02
C ILE A 53 12.60 -0.27 4.22
N THR A 54 12.04 0.57 3.36
CA THR A 54 11.03 0.18 2.38
C THR A 54 11.71 -0.09 1.05
N THR A 55 11.51 -1.27 0.48
CA THR A 55 12.10 -1.68 -0.79
C THR A 55 11.29 -2.78 -1.45
N ASP A 56 11.49 -2.96 -2.75
CA ASP A 56 10.87 -4.03 -3.51
C ASP A 56 11.52 -5.38 -3.18
N ALA A 57 10.68 -6.39 -2.93
CA ALA A 57 11.11 -7.78 -2.77
C ALA A 57 10.12 -8.76 -3.42
N CYS A 58 10.60 -9.96 -3.74
CA CYS A 58 9.76 -11.03 -4.26
C CYS A 58 8.94 -11.68 -3.14
N TRP A 59 7.65 -11.88 -3.37
CA TRP A 59 6.78 -12.68 -2.50
C TRP A 59 5.89 -13.61 -3.31
N GLY A 60 5.68 -14.81 -2.78
CA GLY A 60 4.79 -15.76 -3.44
C GLY A 60 4.59 -17.07 -2.69
N ARG A 61 3.55 -17.79 -3.13
CA ARG A 61 3.37 -19.22 -2.85
C ARG A 61 3.21 -19.90 -4.21
N CYS A 62 4.22 -20.67 -4.58
CA CYS A 62 4.29 -21.35 -5.87
C CYS A 62 3.78 -22.78 -5.73
N GLU A 63 3.21 -23.30 -6.81
CA GLU A 63 2.88 -24.73 -6.90
C GLU A 63 4.17 -25.55 -6.90
N THR A 64 4.15 -26.67 -6.18
CA THR A 64 5.26 -27.62 -6.08
C THR A 64 4.77 -29.01 -6.43
N TRP A 65 5.63 -29.82 -7.05
CA TRP A 65 5.40 -31.24 -7.33
C TRP A 65 6.52 -32.07 -6.67
N GLU A 66 6.25 -33.36 -6.41
CA GLU A 66 7.25 -34.33 -5.91
C GLU A 66 8.21 -34.79 -7.00
#